data_AF-T1HKA5-F1
#
_entry.id   AF-T1HKA5-F1
#
_cell.length_a   1.000
_cell.length_b   1.000
_cell.length_c   1.000
_cell.angle_alpha   90.00
_cell.angle_beta   90.00
_cell.angle_gamma   90.00
#
_symmetry.space_group_name_H-M   'P 1'
#
loop_
_entity.id
_entity.type
_entity.pdbx_description
1 polymer ?
#
loop_
_entity_poly.entity_id
_entity_poly.type
_entity_poly.pdbx_seq_one_letter_code
_entity_poly.pdbx_strand_id
1 'polypeptide(L)'
;SSSENWRDSIINQIQNRNRQQFTAFQDLIAAHNRLFENYNVLRLENMQISVQNEKLRNERMSIDLTNMTGSNAKITLLESRLLAQQEELTELHKKKGENAQMVVDLNKKLQEKELVLRTVEESLNKSITMNSNLKAEVQRYVVCKTELENLNQLIRDEHQALQLAYSHLEEKLRKAQDENRQLVDKLMKYKSKDAEKLNEENDTFNRKSAFLIEEFRLKIPGSCSRTKIIPTFEHSAVFNFLRYSVTDKKFYFYLMTQTLLRAIRMQRELEEAAKDTRGIPPDLMPPDCSPILEKSTVPARPIIVFDAHEGEISAVKWSPVDQVLATGGQDRKVKLWDISKGTAESRGLLVGSNAGVMSVSFDTCGGTFILGASNDFATRVWGVNDQRLKVGFLIN
;
A
#
# COMPACT_ATOMS: atom_id res chain seq x y z
N SER A 1 -10.40 12.56 8.11
CA SER A 1 -9.18 13.36 8.33
C SER A 1 -9.52 14.83 8.64
N SER A 2 -10.51 15.08 9.51
CA SER A 2 -11.04 16.43 9.75
C SER A 2 -10.98 16.79 11.24
N SER A 3 -9.85 16.49 11.87
CA SER A 3 -9.56 16.87 13.25
C SER A 3 -8.17 17.49 13.39
N GLU A 4 -7.63 18.10 12.32
CA GLU A 4 -6.49 19.02 12.46
C GLU A 4 -6.97 20.31 13.13
N ASN A 5 -6.95 20.22 14.46
CA ASN A 5 -6.61 21.27 15.41
C ASN A 5 -7.23 22.65 15.22
N TRP A 6 -8.53 22.73 15.53
CA TRP A 6 -9.18 23.99 15.90
C TRP A 6 -8.39 24.77 16.97
N ARG A 7 -7.66 24.07 17.85
CA ARG A 7 -6.77 24.67 18.86
C ARG A 7 -5.62 25.45 18.22
N ASP A 8 -4.94 24.89 17.23
CA ASP A 8 -3.82 25.54 16.55
C ASP A 8 -4.31 26.74 15.72
N SER A 9 -5.52 26.63 15.14
CA SER A 9 -6.16 27.75 14.46
C SER A 9 -6.46 28.91 15.43
N ILE A 10 -7.01 28.63 16.61
CA ILE A 10 -7.26 29.65 17.63
C ILE A 10 -5.95 30.27 18.14
N ILE A 11 -4.93 29.45 18.41
CA ILE A 11 -3.61 29.96 18.84
C ILE A 11 -3.01 30.89 17.79
N ASN A 12 -3.04 30.50 16.52
CA ASN A 12 -2.56 31.33 15.43
C ASN A 12 -3.36 32.62 15.29
N GLN A 13 -4.68 32.58 15.43
CA GLN A 13 -5.53 33.78 15.40
C GLN A 13 -5.23 34.73 16.56
N ILE A 14 -5.03 34.21 17.77
CA ILE A 14 -4.66 35.01 18.94
C ILE A 14 -3.27 35.63 18.74
N GLN A 15 -2.29 34.86 18.26
CA GLN A 15 -0.95 35.37 17.99
C GLN A 15 -0.96 36.45 16.90
N ASN A 16 -1.74 36.26 15.84
CA ASN A 16 -1.84 37.23 14.76
C ASN A 16 -2.55 38.52 15.21
N ARG A 17 -3.64 38.38 15.97
CA ARG A 17 -4.33 39.51 16.62
C ARG A 17 -3.39 40.27 17.55
N ASN A 18 -2.63 39.55 18.39
CA ASN A 18 -1.67 40.16 19.30
C ASN A 18 -0.57 40.89 18.52
N ARG A 19 -0.03 40.31 17.43
CA ARG A 19 0.95 41.03 16.58
C ARG A 19 0.37 42.32 16.02
N GLN A 20 -0.82 42.27 15.42
CA GLN A 20 -1.46 43.43 14.80
C GLN A 20 -1.83 44.53 15.81
N GLN A 21 -2.34 44.13 16.98
CA GLN A 21 -2.68 45.06 18.05
C GLN A 21 -1.43 45.64 18.71
N PHE A 22 -0.36 44.85 18.87
CA PHE A 22 0.88 45.30 19.50
C PHE A 22 1.68 46.25 18.59
N THR A 23 1.69 46.04 17.27
CA THR A 23 2.39 46.93 16.34
C THR A 23 1.85 48.36 16.38
N ALA A 24 0.55 48.56 16.57
CA ALA A 24 -0.04 49.90 16.66
C ALA A 24 0.42 50.69 17.91
N PHE A 25 0.86 49.99 18.96
CA PHE A 25 1.29 50.62 20.23
C PHE A 25 2.79 50.46 20.49
N GLN A 26 3.55 49.86 19.57
CA GLN A 26 4.96 49.56 19.77
C GLN A 26 5.80 50.83 20.01
N ASP A 27 5.53 51.89 19.27
CA ASP A 27 6.22 53.19 19.44
C ASP A 27 5.88 53.84 20.78
N LEU A 28 4.62 53.72 21.24
CA LEU A 28 4.19 54.23 22.54
C LEU A 28 4.86 53.47 23.69
N ILE A 29 4.95 52.15 23.59
CA ILE A 29 5.64 51.29 24.56
C ILE A 29 7.13 51.62 24.59
N ALA A 30 7.77 51.79 23.43
CA ALA A 30 9.18 52.18 23.35
C ALA A 30 9.43 53.57 23.96
N ALA A 31 8.54 54.54 23.70
CA ALA A 31 8.61 55.86 24.29
C ALA A 31 8.43 55.83 25.81
N HIS A 32 7.47 55.04 26.32
CA HIS A 32 7.25 54.86 27.76
C HIS A 32 8.47 54.24 28.44
N ASN A 33 9.06 53.19 27.84
CA ASN A 33 10.25 52.54 28.40
C ASN A 33 11.44 53.50 28.47
N ARG A 34 11.68 54.31 27.42
CA ARG A 34 12.72 55.36 27.44
C ARG A 34 12.46 56.40 28.54
N LEU A 35 11.21 56.82 28.71
CA LEU A 35 10.85 57.78 29.75
C LEU A 35 11.07 57.19 31.15
N PHE A 36 10.73 55.91 31.33
CA PHE A 36 10.92 55.19 32.57
C PHE A 36 12.41 55.01 32.92
N GLU A 37 13.24 54.65 31.93
CA GLU A 37 14.70 54.59 32.09
C GLU A 37 15.27 55.96 32.48
N ASN A 38 14.89 57.03 31.78
CA ASN A 38 15.33 58.39 32.11
C ASN A 38 14.89 58.83 33.51
N TYR A 39 13.66 58.52 33.92
CA TYR A 39 13.19 58.78 35.28
C TYR A 39 14.05 58.06 36.33
N ASN A 40 14.38 56.80 36.09
CA ASN A 40 15.21 56.03 37.01
C ASN A 40 16.63 56.60 37.12
N VAL A 41 17.23 57.02 36.00
CA VAL A 41 18.54 57.70 36.00
C VAL A 41 18.48 58.99 36.80
N LEU A 42 17.51 59.88 36.52
CA LEU A 42 17.33 61.14 37.25
C LEU A 42 17.03 60.94 38.74
N ARG A 43 16.32 59.87 39.09
CA ARG A 43 16.05 59.50 40.48
C ARG A 43 17.32 59.06 41.20
N LEU A 44 18.17 58.28 40.55
CA LEU A 44 19.47 57.86 41.08
C LEU A 44 20.40 59.06 41.27
N GLU A 45 20.49 59.95 40.27
CA GLU A 45 21.27 61.19 40.35
C GLU A 45 20.79 62.09 41.50
N ASN A 46 19.48 62.29 41.65
CA ASN A 46 18.93 63.07 42.77
C ASN A 46 19.25 62.44 44.13
N MET A 47 19.18 61.11 44.23
CA MET A 47 19.55 60.41 45.46
C MET A 47 21.04 60.61 45.77
N GLN A 48 21.89 60.56 44.75
CA GLN A 48 23.34 60.76 44.88
C GLN A 48 23.68 62.20 45.28
N ILE A 49 23.03 63.20 44.67
CA ILE A 49 23.13 64.62 45.05
C ILE A 49 22.66 64.83 46.49
N SER A 50 21.57 64.18 46.91
CA SER A 50 21.07 64.29 48.28
C SER A 50 22.08 63.76 49.30
N VAL A 51 22.67 62.59 49.03
CA VAL A 51 23.73 62.01 49.87
C VAL A 51 24.95 62.93 49.92
N GLN A 52 25.32 63.53 48.79
CA GLN A 52 26.46 64.44 48.72
C GLN A 52 26.20 65.75 49.48
N ASN A 53 24.99 66.30 49.41
CA ASN A 53 24.58 67.45 50.20
C ASN A 53 24.59 67.15 51.70
N GLU A 54 24.19 65.95 52.10
CA GLU A 54 24.23 65.51 53.49
C GLU A 54 25.67 65.34 54.00
N LYS A 55 26.56 64.77 53.18
CA LYS A 55 28.01 64.72 53.46
C LYS A 55 28.60 66.11 53.63
N LEU A 56 28.31 67.04 52.72
CA LEU A 56 28.80 68.43 52.81
C LEU A 56 28.22 69.18 54.03
N ARG A 57 26.98 68.89 54.44
CA ARG A 57 26.40 69.42 55.68
C ARG A 57 27.12 68.89 56.92
N ASN A 58 27.42 67.59 56.94
CA ASN A 58 28.18 66.98 58.03
C ASN A 58 29.63 67.50 58.08
N GLU A 59 30.26 67.72 56.94
CA GLU A 59 31.58 68.36 56.86
C GLU A 59 31.55 69.81 57.33
N ARG A 60 30.54 70.61 56.96
CA ARG A 60 30.34 71.97 57.50
C ARG A 60 30.13 71.97 59.02
N MET A 61 29.31 71.06 59.53
CA MET A 61 29.07 70.91 60.97
C MET A 61 30.38 70.53 61.69
N SER A 62 31.22 69.70 61.09
CA SER A 62 32.54 69.34 61.63
C SER A 62 33.54 70.50 61.65
N ILE A 63 33.44 71.43 60.68
CA ILE A 63 34.29 72.63 60.62
C ILE A 63 33.89 73.64 61.70
N ASP A 64 32.59 73.82 61.99
CA ASP A 64 32.15 74.72 63.07
C ASP A 64 32.62 74.26 64.46
N LEU A 65 32.80 72.95 64.68
CA LEU A 65 33.38 72.42 65.93
C LEU A 65 34.90 72.64 66.05
N THR A 66 35.62 72.90 64.95
CA THR A 66 37.08 73.12 64.98
C THR A 66 37.49 74.51 65.47
N ASN A 67 36.55 75.45 65.60
CA ASN A 67 36.81 76.79 66.13
C ASN A 67 36.76 76.89 67.67
N MET A 68 36.58 75.79 68.40
CA MET A 68 36.74 75.75 69.86
C MET A 68 38.09 75.12 70.25
N THR A 69 39.00 75.96 70.71
CA THR A 69 40.33 75.61 71.22
C THR A 69 40.24 74.94 72.59
N GLY A 70 40.40 73.60 72.61
CA GLY A 70 40.63 72.83 73.83
C GLY A 70 40.91 71.36 73.51
N SER A 71 41.95 70.77 74.10
CA SER A 71 42.37 69.37 73.87
C SER A 71 41.20 68.37 74.01
N ASN A 72 40.22 68.66 74.87
CA ASN A 72 39.01 67.86 75.07
C ASN A 72 38.06 67.86 73.86
N ALA A 73 37.98 68.96 73.08
CA ALA A 73 37.14 69.01 71.88
C ALA A 73 37.70 68.14 70.75
N LYS A 74 39.03 67.97 70.70
CA LYS A 74 39.69 67.09 69.73
C LYS A 74 39.48 65.61 70.08
N ILE A 75 39.47 65.29 71.37
CA ILE A 75 39.18 63.93 71.87
C ILE A 75 37.73 63.54 71.58
N THR A 76 36.77 64.41 71.90
CA THR A 76 35.35 64.15 71.61
C THR A 76 35.06 64.03 70.10
N LEU A 77 35.77 64.79 69.26
CA LEU A 77 35.69 64.65 67.80
C LEU A 77 36.24 63.29 67.32
N LEU A 78 37.36 62.83 67.89
CA LEU A 78 37.92 61.52 67.55
C LEU A 78 37.02 60.37 68.03
N GLU A 79 36.41 60.51 69.20
CA GLU A 79 35.44 59.54 69.72
C GLU A 79 34.17 59.46 68.85
N SER A 80 33.65 60.60 68.38
CA SER A 80 32.48 60.59 67.47
C SER A 80 32.83 59.99 66.10
N ARG A 81 34.04 60.25 65.59
CA ARG A 81 34.53 59.67 64.33
C ARG A 81 34.77 58.16 64.46
N LEU A 82 35.26 57.70 65.61
CA LEU A 82 35.40 56.27 65.92
C LEU A 82 34.04 55.57 65.93
N LEU A 83 33.03 56.17 66.58
CA LEU A 83 31.66 55.65 66.60
C LEU A 83 31.05 55.60 65.20
N ALA A 84 31.19 56.66 64.40
CA ALA A 84 30.71 56.70 63.02
C ALA A 84 31.38 55.62 62.14
N GLN A 85 32.69 55.39 62.31
CA GLN A 85 33.38 54.31 61.63
C GLN A 85 32.88 52.93 62.09
N GLN A 86 32.58 52.76 63.37
CA GLN A 86 32.02 51.52 63.90
C GLN A 86 30.62 51.23 63.31
N GLU A 87 29.75 52.25 63.24
CA GLU A 87 28.42 52.17 62.63
C GLU A 87 28.52 51.82 61.13
N GLU A 88 29.39 52.49 60.37
CA GLU A 88 29.62 52.19 58.95
C GLU A 88 30.09 50.74 58.76
N LEU A 89 30.99 50.25 59.62
CA LEU A 89 31.46 48.87 59.57
C LEU A 89 30.31 47.88 59.83
N THR A 90 29.42 48.18 60.79
CA THR A 90 28.25 47.34 61.05
C THR A 90 27.24 47.33 59.90
N GLU A 91 27.02 48.48 59.24
CA GLU A 91 26.18 48.54 58.05
C GLU A 91 26.78 47.75 56.89
N LEU A 92 28.09 47.83 56.68
CA LEU A 92 28.78 47.07 55.66
C LEU A 92 28.68 45.56 55.92
N HIS A 93 28.80 45.12 57.17
CA HIS A 93 28.59 43.71 57.52
C HIS A 93 27.15 43.27 57.28
N LYS A 94 26.15 44.10 57.61
CA LYS A 94 24.75 43.83 57.32
C LYS A 94 24.49 43.69 55.82
N LYS A 95 24.93 44.66 55.01
CA LYS A 95 24.83 44.63 53.54
C LYS A 95 25.56 43.43 52.94
N LYS A 96 26.73 43.06 53.49
CA LYS A 96 27.46 41.86 53.07
C LYS A 96 26.65 40.59 53.34
N GLY A 97 25.97 40.49 54.48
CA GLY A 97 25.07 39.38 54.81
C GLY A 97 23.86 39.31 53.88
N GLU A 98 23.22 40.44 53.62
CA GLU A 98 22.09 40.56 52.68
C GLU A 98 22.51 40.13 51.26
N ASN A 99 23.65 40.62 50.77
CA ASN A 99 24.20 40.22 49.47
C ASN A 99 24.53 38.73 49.42
N ALA A 100 25.10 38.15 50.48
CA ALA A 100 25.38 36.73 50.56
C ALA A 100 24.09 35.89 50.48
N GLN A 101 23.03 36.29 51.19
CA GLN A 101 21.73 35.62 51.12
C GLN A 101 21.12 35.73 49.72
N MET A 102 21.21 36.90 49.09
CA MET A 102 20.72 37.10 47.73
C MET A 102 21.43 36.19 46.72
N VAL A 103 22.74 35.98 46.87
CA VAL A 103 23.50 35.03 46.03
C VAL A 103 23.02 33.59 46.22
N VAL A 104 22.74 33.18 47.47
CA VAL A 104 22.19 31.85 47.77
C VAL A 104 20.82 31.66 47.12
N ASP A 105 19.94 32.65 47.25
CA ASP A 105 18.59 32.58 46.68
C ASP A 105 18.61 32.56 45.15
N LEU A 106 19.51 33.32 44.53
CA LEU A 106 19.72 33.30 43.08
C LEU A 106 20.28 31.96 42.60
N ASN A 107 21.24 31.38 43.32
CA ASN A 107 21.76 30.05 42.99
C ASN A 107 20.67 28.97 43.09
N LYS A 108 19.79 29.05 44.10
CA LYS A 108 18.65 28.14 44.20
C LYS A 108 17.69 28.27 43.02
N LYS A 109 17.34 29.51 42.64
CA LYS A 109 16.51 29.77 41.45
C LYS A 109 17.17 29.29 40.17
N LEU A 110 18.50 29.43 40.05
CA LEU A 110 19.26 28.94 38.91
C LEU A 110 19.15 27.41 38.80
N GLN A 111 19.37 26.68 39.90
CA GLN A 111 19.24 25.23 39.94
C GLN A 111 17.82 24.76 39.58
N GLU A 112 16.79 25.44 40.08
CA GLU A 112 15.40 25.15 39.72
C GLU A 112 15.15 25.34 38.22
N LYS A 113 15.68 26.42 37.62
CA LYS A 113 15.57 26.68 36.19
C LYS A 113 16.35 25.68 35.34
N GLU A 114 17.53 25.27 35.77
CA GLU A 114 18.33 24.22 35.11
C GLU A 114 17.62 22.86 35.13
N LEU A 115 16.90 22.53 36.21
CA LEU A 115 16.09 21.32 36.26
C LEU A 115 14.92 21.38 35.28
N VAL A 116 14.21 22.50 35.23
CA VAL A 116 13.10 22.71 34.28
C VAL A 116 13.59 22.69 32.84
N LEU A 117 14.74 23.29 32.54
CA LEU A 117 15.34 23.22 31.21
C LEU A 117 15.62 21.78 30.79
N ARG A 118 16.25 20.98 31.65
CA ARG A 118 16.52 19.56 31.37
C ARG A 118 15.27 18.75 31.06
N THR A 119 14.19 18.93 31.84
CA THR A 119 12.94 18.19 31.59
C THR A 119 12.27 18.60 30.28
N VAL A 120 12.33 19.88 29.92
CA VAL A 120 11.83 20.38 28.64
C VAL A 120 12.68 19.85 27.47
N GLU A 121 14.01 19.83 27.61
CA GLU A 121 14.93 19.27 26.61
C GLU A 121 14.69 17.77 26.38
N GLU A 122 14.47 16.99 27.42
CA GLU A 122 14.12 15.57 27.30
C GLU A 122 12.78 15.37 26.56
N SER A 123 11.77 16.18 26.89
CA SER A 123 10.46 16.14 26.22
C SER A 123 10.55 16.55 24.75
N LEU A 124 11.36 17.58 24.46
CA LEU A 124 11.64 18.05 23.11
C LEU A 124 12.35 16.96 22.30
N ASN A 125 13.38 16.32 22.86
CA ASN A 125 14.11 15.24 22.21
C ASN A 125 13.19 14.04 21.88
N LYS A 126 12.32 13.64 22.81
CA LYS A 126 11.30 12.60 22.56
C LYS A 126 10.36 13.00 21.40
N SER A 127 9.94 14.26 21.36
CA SER A 127 9.08 14.78 20.29
C SER A 127 9.80 14.84 18.95
N ILE A 128 11.10 15.15 18.93
CA ILE A 128 11.95 15.14 17.72
C ILE A 128 12.07 13.71 17.19
N THR A 129 12.38 12.73 18.03
CA THR A 129 12.49 11.32 17.61
C THR A 129 11.16 10.79 17.09
N MET A 130 10.05 11.14 17.74
CA MET A 130 8.70 10.77 17.28
C MET A 130 8.40 11.37 15.90
N ASN A 131 8.70 12.65 15.70
CA ASN A 131 8.53 13.32 14.41
C ASN A 131 9.41 12.70 13.31
N SER A 132 10.64 12.30 13.64
CA SER A 132 11.52 11.61 12.69
C SER A 132 10.96 10.25 12.27
N ASN A 133 10.45 9.47 13.22
CA ASN A 133 9.82 8.18 12.94
C ASN A 133 8.55 8.32 12.10
N LEU A 134 7.68 9.28 12.44
CA LEU A 134 6.46 9.55 11.66
C LEU A 134 6.79 10.01 10.24
N LYS A 135 7.82 10.85 10.05
CA LYS A 135 8.27 11.26 8.72
C LYS A 135 8.75 10.07 7.89
N ALA A 136 9.53 9.16 8.48
CA ALA A 136 9.97 7.94 7.81
C ALA A 136 8.78 7.04 7.45
N GLU A 137 7.78 6.93 8.32
CA GLU A 137 6.58 6.16 8.06
C GLU A 137 5.74 6.75 6.91
N VAL A 138 5.53 8.07 6.91
CA VAL A 138 4.86 8.78 5.82
C VAL A 138 5.61 8.56 4.49
N GLN A 139 6.94 8.63 4.49
CA GLN A 139 7.73 8.39 3.29
C GLN A 139 7.53 6.96 2.76
N ARG A 140 7.47 5.94 3.64
CA ARG A 140 7.16 4.56 3.22
C ARG A 140 5.77 4.44 2.61
N TYR A 141 4.75 5.06 3.22
CA TYR A 141 3.40 5.04 2.64
C TYR A 141 3.32 5.75 1.29
N VAL A 142 4.07 6.83 1.09
CA VAL A 142 4.15 7.52 -0.20
C VAL A 142 4.75 6.59 -1.26
N VAL A 143 5.87 5.91 -0.96
CA VAL A 143 6.49 4.96 -1.90
C VAL A 143 5.52 3.82 -2.23
N CYS A 144 4.92 3.18 -1.23
CA CYS A 144 3.98 2.08 -1.50
C CYS A 144 2.76 2.54 -2.31
N LYS A 145 2.24 3.75 -2.03
CA LYS A 145 1.16 4.33 -2.82
C LYS A 145 1.56 4.46 -4.28
N THR A 146 2.76 4.95 -4.58
CA THR A 146 3.24 5.07 -5.97
C THR A 146 3.41 3.71 -6.65
N GLU A 147 3.87 2.69 -5.93
CA GLU A 147 3.96 1.32 -6.45
C GLU A 147 2.58 0.74 -6.79
N LEU A 148 1.59 0.95 -5.91
CA LEU A 148 0.20 0.54 -6.15
C LEU A 148 -0.45 1.29 -7.31
N GLU A 149 -0.15 2.58 -7.48
CA GLU A 149 -0.62 3.37 -8.62
C GLU A 149 -0.04 2.83 -9.94
N ASN A 150 1.27 2.51 -9.96
CA ASN A 150 1.92 1.90 -11.12
C ASN A 150 1.35 0.52 -11.46
N LEU A 151 1.12 -0.33 -10.45
CA LEU A 151 0.53 -1.66 -10.66
C LEU A 151 -0.91 -1.55 -11.20
N ASN A 152 -1.70 -0.62 -10.68
CA ASN A 152 -3.04 -0.37 -11.20
C ASN A 152 -3.01 0.11 -12.65
N GLN A 153 -2.02 0.92 -13.02
CA GLN A 153 -1.86 1.34 -14.41
C GLN A 153 -1.52 0.16 -15.32
N LEU A 154 -0.59 -0.71 -14.90
CA LEU A 154 -0.25 -1.93 -15.64
C LEU A 154 -1.48 -2.82 -15.87
N ILE A 155 -2.28 -3.05 -14.83
CA ILE A 155 -3.50 -3.86 -14.94
C ILE A 155 -4.50 -3.25 -15.94
N ARG A 156 -4.63 -1.92 -15.97
CA ARG A 156 -5.49 -1.24 -16.96
C ARG A 156 -4.97 -1.46 -18.39
N ASP A 157 -3.67 -1.36 -18.59
CA ASP A 157 -3.04 -1.54 -19.90
C ASP A 157 -3.19 -3.00 -20.38
N GLU A 158 -3.00 -3.98 -19.49
CA GLU A 158 -3.26 -5.39 -19.79
C GLU A 158 -4.72 -5.66 -20.11
N HIS A 159 -5.64 -5.06 -19.36
CA HIS A 159 -7.08 -5.18 -19.62
C HIS A 159 -7.45 -4.63 -21.00
N GLN A 160 -6.91 -3.47 -21.38
CA GLN A 160 -7.11 -2.89 -22.71
C GLN A 160 -6.55 -3.80 -23.81
N ALA A 161 -5.34 -4.34 -23.63
CA ALA A 161 -4.74 -5.28 -24.58
C ALA A 161 -5.59 -6.54 -24.75
N LEU A 162 -6.10 -7.11 -23.65
CA LEU A 162 -7.01 -8.25 -23.68
C LEU A 162 -8.31 -7.91 -24.41
N GLN A 163 -8.91 -6.74 -24.14
CA GLN A 163 -10.15 -6.32 -24.79
C GLN A 163 -9.97 -6.19 -26.31
N LEU A 164 -8.84 -5.64 -26.78
CA LEU A 164 -8.50 -5.59 -28.20
C LEU A 164 -8.33 -7.00 -28.80
N ALA A 165 -7.66 -7.91 -28.08
CA ALA A 165 -7.50 -9.30 -28.51
C ALA A 165 -8.84 -10.04 -28.61
N TYR A 166 -9.74 -9.85 -27.63
CA TYR A 166 -11.10 -10.41 -27.66
C TYR A 166 -11.90 -9.88 -28.85
N SER A 167 -11.90 -8.57 -29.08
CA SER A 167 -12.60 -7.98 -30.22
C SER A 167 -12.08 -8.55 -31.55
N HIS A 168 -10.77 -8.74 -31.68
CA HIS A 168 -10.18 -9.35 -32.86
C HIS A 168 -10.57 -10.83 -33.03
N LEU A 169 -10.67 -11.60 -31.94
CA LEU A 169 -11.14 -12.99 -31.98
C LEU A 169 -12.63 -13.08 -32.33
N GLU A 170 -13.47 -12.18 -31.81
CA GLU A 170 -14.89 -12.10 -32.18
C GLU A 170 -15.07 -11.82 -33.67
N GLU A 171 -14.26 -10.92 -34.24
CA GLU A 171 -14.30 -10.65 -35.67
C GLU A 171 -13.93 -11.89 -36.50
N LYS A 172 -12.91 -12.65 -36.09
CA LYS A 172 -12.55 -13.92 -36.73
C LYS A 172 -13.67 -14.95 -36.63
N LEU A 173 -14.32 -15.05 -35.47
CA LEU A 173 -15.45 -15.95 -35.27
C LEU A 173 -16.62 -15.59 -36.20
N ARG A 174 -16.95 -14.30 -36.31
CA ARG A 174 -17.99 -13.82 -37.24
C ARG A 174 -17.66 -14.18 -38.69
N LYS A 175 -16.43 -13.94 -39.14
CA LYS A 175 -15.99 -14.33 -40.50
C LYS A 175 -16.14 -15.83 -40.75
N ALA A 176 -15.72 -16.67 -39.81
CA ALA A 176 -15.86 -18.11 -39.92
C ALA A 176 -17.33 -18.57 -39.92
N GLN A 177 -18.20 -17.91 -39.16
CA GLN A 177 -19.64 -18.16 -39.17
C GLN A 177 -20.27 -17.78 -40.52
N ASP A 178 -19.87 -16.65 -41.10
CA ASP A 178 -20.34 -16.22 -42.43
C ASP A 178 -19.89 -17.20 -43.53
N GLU A 179 -18.64 -17.66 -43.50
CA GLU A 179 -18.14 -18.70 -44.41
C GLU A 179 -18.93 -20.00 -44.30
N ASN A 180 -19.18 -20.47 -43.07
CA ASN A 180 -20.01 -21.67 -42.84
C ASN A 180 -21.43 -21.49 -43.38
N ARG A 181 -22.04 -20.31 -43.18
CA ARG A 181 -23.37 -20.02 -43.71
C ARG A 181 -23.38 -20.09 -45.23
N GLN A 182 -22.40 -19.50 -45.90
CA GLN A 182 -22.26 -19.57 -47.35
C GLN A 182 -22.07 -21.01 -47.86
N LEU A 183 -21.31 -21.84 -47.14
CA LEU A 183 -21.13 -23.24 -47.49
C LEU A 183 -22.42 -24.04 -47.35
N VAL A 184 -23.19 -23.81 -46.29
CA VAL A 184 -24.52 -24.42 -46.09
C VAL A 184 -25.47 -24.00 -47.22
N ASP A 185 -25.51 -22.72 -47.58
CA ASP A 185 -26.34 -22.23 -48.69
C ASP A 185 -25.97 -22.89 -50.02
N LYS A 186 -24.68 -23.05 -50.31
CA LYS A 186 -24.21 -23.78 -51.50
C LYS A 186 -24.64 -25.24 -51.46
N LEU A 187 -24.48 -25.92 -50.31
CA LEU A 187 -24.87 -27.31 -50.15
C LEU A 187 -26.38 -27.52 -50.34
N MET A 188 -27.21 -26.60 -49.84
CA MET A 188 -28.66 -26.62 -50.06
C MET A 188 -29.01 -26.49 -51.54
N LYS A 189 -28.33 -25.60 -52.28
CA LYS A 189 -28.51 -25.46 -53.73
C LYS A 189 -28.14 -26.74 -54.48
N TYR A 190 -27.02 -27.37 -54.14
CA TYR A 190 -26.62 -28.65 -54.74
C TYR A 190 -27.65 -29.74 -54.45
N LYS A 191 -28.10 -29.89 -53.20
CA LYS A 191 -29.13 -30.87 -52.85
C LYS A 191 -30.46 -30.64 -53.54
N SER A 192 -30.89 -29.38 -53.70
CA SER A 192 -32.11 -29.05 -54.47
C SER A 192 -31.98 -29.50 -55.92
N LYS A 193 -30.83 -29.20 -56.56
CA LYS A 193 -30.56 -29.59 -57.94
C LYS A 193 -30.50 -31.10 -58.12
N ASP A 194 -29.91 -31.83 -57.16
CA ASP A 194 -29.88 -33.29 -57.20
C ASP A 194 -31.28 -33.89 -56.98
N ALA A 195 -32.11 -33.29 -56.11
CA ALA A 195 -33.50 -33.70 -55.93
C ALA A 195 -34.35 -33.46 -57.20
N GLU A 196 -34.14 -32.34 -57.90
CA GLU A 196 -34.77 -32.05 -59.19
C GLU A 196 -34.41 -33.11 -60.24
N LYS A 197 -33.12 -33.46 -60.37
CA LYS A 197 -32.70 -34.53 -61.29
C LYS A 197 -33.31 -35.89 -60.95
N LEU A 198 -33.36 -36.27 -59.67
CA LEU A 198 -33.98 -37.52 -59.25
C LEU A 198 -35.49 -37.54 -59.58
N ASN A 199 -36.17 -36.40 -59.43
CA ASN A 199 -37.58 -36.28 -59.83
C ASN A 199 -37.75 -36.41 -61.35
N GLU A 200 -36.90 -35.77 -62.15
CA GLU A 200 -36.89 -35.92 -63.61
C GLU A 200 -36.68 -37.38 -64.02
N GLU A 201 -35.70 -38.07 -63.43
CA GLU A 201 -35.43 -39.49 -63.68
C GLU A 201 -36.65 -40.36 -63.31
N ASN A 202 -37.25 -40.12 -62.14
CA ASN A 202 -38.44 -40.85 -61.70
C ASN A 202 -39.64 -40.62 -62.63
N ASP A 203 -39.85 -39.39 -63.10
CA ASP A 203 -40.89 -39.07 -64.09
C ASP A 203 -40.64 -39.77 -65.42
N THR A 204 -39.39 -39.81 -65.90
CA THR A 204 -39.06 -40.57 -67.11
C THR A 204 -39.29 -42.07 -66.94
N PHE A 205 -38.96 -42.62 -65.77
CA PHE A 205 -39.22 -44.02 -65.43
C PHE A 205 -40.73 -44.32 -65.38
N ASN A 206 -41.51 -43.44 -64.77
CA ASN A 206 -42.97 -43.54 -64.71
C ASN A 206 -43.61 -43.45 -66.11
N ARG A 207 -43.14 -42.53 -66.96
CA ARG A 207 -43.60 -42.43 -68.35
C ARG A 207 -43.25 -43.68 -69.16
N LYS A 208 -42.04 -44.21 -69.03
CA LYS A 208 -41.62 -45.47 -69.69
C LYS A 208 -42.46 -46.66 -69.21
N SER A 209 -42.72 -46.74 -67.90
CA SER A 209 -43.55 -47.78 -67.31
C SER A 209 -45.01 -47.67 -67.79
N ALA A 210 -45.57 -46.46 -67.85
CA ALA A 210 -46.91 -46.22 -68.40
C ALA A 210 -46.99 -46.59 -69.88
N PHE A 211 -45.98 -46.21 -70.68
CA PHE A 211 -45.90 -46.59 -72.09
C PHE A 211 -45.86 -48.12 -72.27
N LEU A 212 -45.05 -48.82 -71.46
CA LEU A 212 -44.99 -50.29 -71.49
C LEU A 212 -46.35 -50.90 -71.11
N ILE A 213 -47.03 -50.40 -70.08
CA ILE A 213 -48.38 -50.86 -69.69
C ILE A 213 -49.37 -50.65 -70.83
N GLU A 214 -49.31 -49.52 -71.53
CA GLU A 214 -50.19 -49.17 -72.64
C GLU A 214 -49.89 -50.01 -73.90
N GLU A 215 -48.61 -50.30 -74.16
CA GLU A 215 -48.18 -51.24 -75.20
C GLU A 215 -48.65 -52.67 -74.92
N PHE A 216 -48.55 -53.13 -73.67
CA PHE A 216 -49.11 -54.42 -73.22
C PHE A 216 -50.65 -54.45 -73.34
N ARG A 217 -51.32 -53.33 -73.07
CA ARG A 217 -52.78 -53.19 -73.19
C ARG A 217 -53.25 -53.24 -74.65
N LEU A 218 -52.48 -52.70 -75.59
CA LEU A 218 -52.80 -52.71 -77.03
C LEU A 218 -52.49 -54.05 -77.72
N LYS A 219 -51.63 -54.89 -77.14
CA LYS A 219 -51.30 -56.24 -77.66
C LYS A 219 -52.26 -57.36 -77.24
N ILE A 220 -53.25 -57.09 -76.37
CA ILE A 220 -54.25 -58.09 -75.94
C ILE A 220 -55.67 -57.52 -76.13
N PRO A 221 -56.35 -57.79 -77.25
CA PRO A 221 -57.77 -57.49 -77.37
C PRO A 221 -58.58 -58.65 -76.77
N GLY A 222 -59.33 -58.35 -75.71
CA GLY A 222 -60.39 -59.23 -75.23
C GLY A 222 -60.02 -60.13 -74.06
N SER A 223 -60.80 -59.97 -72.99
CA SER A 223 -61.02 -60.90 -71.87
C SER A 223 -59.80 -61.55 -71.22
N CYS A 224 -59.45 -61.10 -70.01
CA CYS A 224 -59.10 -62.07 -68.98
C CYS A 224 -59.38 -61.56 -67.58
N SER A 225 -60.12 -62.40 -66.86
CA SER A 225 -60.43 -62.39 -65.44
C SER A 225 -59.22 -62.12 -64.54
N ARG A 226 -59.47 -61.28 -63.53
CA ARG A 226 -58.85 -61.19 -62.22
C ARG A 226 -57.88 -62.35 -61.87
N THR A 227 -56.58 -62.11 -62.04
CA THR A 227 -55.52 -62.83 -61.33
C THR A 227 -54.56 -61.82 -60.73
N LYS A 228 -54.54 -61.73 -59.39
CA LYS A 228 -53.50 -61.06 -58.63
C LYS A 228 -52.19 -61.80 -58.88
N ILE A 229 -51.35 -61.24 -59.74
CA ILE A 229 -49.93 -61.60 -59.81
C ILE A 229 -49.22 -60.59 -58.90
N ILE A 230 -48.76 -61.07 -57.75
CA ILE A 230 -47.82 -60.34 -56.88
C ILE A 230 -46.45 -60.52 -57.53
N PRO A 231 -45.78 -59.47 -58.02
CA PRO A 231 -44.37 -59.57 -58.34
C PRO A 231 -43.61 -59.47 -57.01
N THR A 232 -43.07 -60.59 -56.55
CA THR A 232 -41.98 -60.59 -55.56
C THR A 232 -40.75 -60.00 -56.23
N PHE A 233 -40.61 -58.68 -56.18
CA PHE A 233 -39.39 -58.00 -56.58
C PHE A 233 -38.47 -57.91 -55.36
N GLU A 234 -37.32 -58.56 -55.47
CA GLU A 234 -36.30 -58.62 -54.42
C GLU A 234 -35.88 -57.21 -53.98
N HIS A 235 -36.03 -56.94 -52.68
CA HIS A 235 -35.53 -55.74 -52.01
C HIS A 235 -33.98 -55.76 -51.90
N SER A 236 -33.26 -55.73 -53.02
CA SER A 236 -31.79 -55.68 -53.05
C SER A 236 -31.23 -54.24 -53.13
N ALA A 237 -32.02 -53.27 -53.60
CA ALA A 237 -31.58 -51.88 -53.74
C ALA A 237 -31.59 -51.09 -52.41
N VAL A 238 -32.59 -51.32 -51.55
CA VAL A 238 -32.75 -50.57 -50.28
C VAL A 238 -31.70 -51.01 -49.24
N PHE A 239 -31.27 -52.27 -49.30
CA PHE A 239 -30.20 -52.77 -48.41
C PHE A 239 -28.80 -52.29 -48.82
N ASN A 240 -28.57 -51.97 -50.10
CA ASN A 240 -27.33 -51.34 -50.56
C ASN A 240 -27.31 -49.82 -50.33
N PHE A 241 -28.48 -49.17 -50.27
CA PHE A 241 -28.58 -47.73 -49.99
C PHE A 241 -28.22 -47.39 -48.52
N LEU A 242 -28.58 -48.26 -47.57
CA LEU A 242 -28.22 -48.10 -46.15
C LEU A 242 -26.74 -48.40 -45.84
N ARG A 243 -26.00 -49.02 -46.77
CA ARG A 243 -24.55 -49.24 -46.63
C ARG A 243 -23.72 -48.02 -47.07
N TYR A 244 -24.30 -47.13 -47.87
CA TYR A 244 -23.65 -45.91 -48.36
C TYR A 244 -23.86 -44.68 -47.46
N SER A 245 -24.81 -44.74 -46.51
CA SER A 245 -25.10 -43.63 -45.59
C SER A 245 -24.24 -43.61 -44.32
N VAL A 246 -23.43 -44.64 -44.09
CA VAL A 246 -22.50 -44.70 -42.97
C VAL A 246 -21.12 -45.07 -43.48
N THR A 247 -20.33 -44.06 -43.86
CA THR A 247 -18.88 -43.94 -43.64
C THR A 247 -18.22 -43.05 -44.68
N ASP A 248 -18.36 -41.73 -44.56
CA ASP A 248 -17.31 -40.87 -45.10
C ASP A 248 -16.12 -40.86 -44.12
N LYS A 249 -15.43 -42.01 -44.04
CA LYS A 249 -14.23 -42.21 -43.21
C LYS A 249 -13.17 -41.14 -43.49
N LYS A 250 -13.18 -40.54 -44.69
CA LYS A 250 -12.30 -39.44 -45.08
C LYS A 250 -12.60 -38.15 -44.33
N PHE A 251 -13.87 -37.85 -44.03
CA PHE A 251 -14.24 -36.63 -43.31
C PHE A 251 -13.85 -36.69 -41.83
N TYR A 252 -14.12 -37.82 -41.16
CA TYR A 252 -13.66 -38.05 -39.77
C TYR A 252 -12.14 -38.09 -39.67
N PHE A 253 -11.44 -38.70 -40.64
CA PHE A 253 -9.97 -38.69 -40.68
C PHE A 253 -9.40 -37.28 -40.93
N TYR A 254 -10.03 -36.48 -41.79
CA TYR A 254 -9.61 -35.11 -42.05
C TYR A 254 -9.83 -34.19 -40.86
N LEU A 255 -10.99 -34.28 -40.20
CA LEU A 255 -11.30 -33.49 -39.00
C LEU A 255 -10.36 -33.86 -37.85
N MET A 256 -10.04 -35.16 -37.69
CA MET A 256 -9.17 -35.62 -36.62
C MET A 256 -7.69 -35.35 -36.87
N THR A 257 -7.23 -35.36 -38.11
CA THR A 257 -5.87 -34.92 -38.44
C THR A 257 -5.72 -33.41 -38.29
N GLN A 258 -6.73 -32.61 -38.63
CA GLN A 258 -6.74 -31.15 -38.45
C GLN A 258 -6.70 -30.74 -36.97
N THR A 259 -7.50 -31.37 -36.11
CA THR A 259 -7.50 -31.06 -34.66
C THR A 259 -6.19 -31.47 -33.99
N LEU A 260 -5.64 -32.62 -34.37
CA LEU A 260 -4.37 -33.11 -33.83
C LEU A 260 -3.19 -32.24 -34.27
N LEU A 261 -3.16 -31.78 -35.53
CA LEU A 261 -2.13 -30.85 -36.02
C LEU A 261 -2.18 -29.49 -35.32
N ARG A 262 -3.39 -28.98 -35.03
CA ARG A 262 -3.56 -27.72 -34.28
C ARG A 262 -3.09 -27.86 -32.83
N ALA A 263 -3.36 -29.00 -32.19
CA ALA A 263 -2.88 -29.28 -30.84
C ALA A 263 -1.34 -29.34 -30.78
N ILE A 264 -0.71 -30.05 -31.72
CA ILE A 264 0.76 -30.14 -31.83
C ILE A 264 1.38 -28.76 -32.10
N ARG A 265 0.73 -27.93 -32.94
CA ARG A 265 1.19 -26.58 -33.24
C ARG A 265 1.13 -25.67 -32.02
N MET A 266 0.01 -25.66 -31.29
CA MET A 266 -0.10 -24.89 -30.03
C MET A 266 0.93 -25.34 -29.00
N GLN A 267 1.20 -26.64 -28.90
CA GLN A 267 2.17 -27.17 -27.96
C GLN A 267 3.60 -26.72 -28.30
N ARG A 268 3.94 -26.65 -29.59
CA ARG A 268 5.23 -26.11 -30.05
C ARG A 268 5.35 -24.61 -29.84
N GLU A 269 4.29 -23.85 -30.09
CA GLU A 269 4.25 -22.39 -29.84
C GLU A 269 4.40 -22.07 -28.34
N LEU A 270 3.82 -22.89 -27.45
CA LEU A 270 4.02 -22.80 -26.00
C LEU A 270 5.46 -23.14 -25.57
N GLU A 271 6.06 -24.17 -26.15
CA GLU A 271 7.47 -24.51 -25.88
C GLU A 271 8.45 -23.45 -26.41
N GLU A 272 8.11 -22.78 -27.52
CA GLU A 272 8.91 -21.72 -28.11
C GLU A 272 8.78 -20.41 -27.31
N ALA A 273 7.57 -20.08 -26.85
CA ALA A 273 7.33 -18.98 -25.92
C ALA A 273 8.04 -19.20 -24.56
N ALA A 274 8.13 -20.44 -24.09
CA ALA A 274 8.86 -20.77 -22.86
C ALA A 274 10.40 -20.64 -23.01
N LYS A 275 10.93 -20.59 -24.24
CA LYS A 275 12.36 -20.39 -24.53
C LYS A 275 12.72 -18.92 -24.75
N ASP A 276 11.73 -18.04 -24.96
CA ASP A 276 11.94 -16.61 -25.19
C ASP A 276 12.21 -15.88 -23.86
N THR A 277 13.45 -15.95 -23.37
CA THR A 277 13.90 -15.11 -22.25
C THR A 277 14.10 -13.69 -22.75
N ARG A 278 13.05 -12.87 -22.70
CA ARG A 278 13.17 -11.42 -22.95
C ARG A 278 14.00 -10.77 -21.86
N GLY A 279 15.29 -10.57 -22.13
CA GLY A 279 16.13 -9.69 -21.34
C GLY A 279 15.66 -8.25 -21.47
N ILE A 280 15.56 -7.54 -20.35
CA ILE A 280 15.28 -6.11 -20.33
C ILE A 280 16.47 -5.39 -20.98
N PRO A 281 16.28 -4.51 -21.98
CA PRO A 281 17.36 -3.74 -22.59
C PRO A 281 18.06 -2.84 -21.54
N PRO A 282 19.39 -2.68 -21.60
CA PRO A 282 20.17 -1.90 -20.63
C PRO A 282 19.74 -0.43 -20.50
N ASP A 283 19.04 0.10 -21.50
CA ASP A 283 18.75 1.54 -21.63
C ASP A 283 17.56 2.02 -20.76
N LEU A 284 16.90 1.12 -20.02
CA LEU A 284 15.78 1.45 -19.11
C LEU A 284 16.15 1.35 -17.62
N MET A 285 17.43 1.13 -17.26
CA MET A 285 17.83 1.10 -15.84
C MET A 285 18.21 2.50 -15.32
N PRO A 286 17.61 2.99 -14.22
CA PRO A 286 18.09 4.16 -13.51
C PRO A 286 19.44 3.86 -12.82
N PRO A 287 20.33 4.87 -12.69
CA PRO A 287 21.76 4.67 -12.40
C PRO A 287 22.14 4.17 -11.00
N ASP A 288 21.18 3.88 -10.10
CA ASP A 288 21.46 3.49 -8.71
C ASP A 288 20.98 2.08 -8.31
N CYS A 289 20.48 1.28 -9.27
CA CYS A 289 20.15 -0.12 -8.98
C CYS A 289 21.36 -1.01 -9.21
N SER A 290 22.10 -1.29 -8.13
CA SER A 290 23.00 -2.44 -8.09
C SER A 290 22.17 -3.73 -8.26
N PRO A 291 22.48 -4.59 -9.24
CA PRO A 291 21.70 -5.78 -9.44
C PRO A 291 22.11 -6.81 -8.39
N ILE A 292 21.30 -7.01 -7.36
CA ILE A 292 21.22 -8.34 -6.75
C ILE A 292 20.39 -9.18 -7.72
N LEU A 293 21.00 -9.49 -8.88
CA LEU A 293 20.52 -10.53 -9.76
C LEU A 293 20.92 -11.85 -9.11
N GLU A 294 20.20 -12.23 -8.05
CA GLU A 294 20.25 -13.60 -7.59
C GLU A 294 19.69 -14.44 -8.74
N LYS A 295 20.54 -15.32 -9.29
CA LYS A 295 20.17 -16.18 -10.42
C LYS A 295 18.92 -16.97 -10.04
N SER A 296 17.78 -16.58 -10.60
CA SER A 296 16.56 -17.38 -10.59
C SER A 296 16.85 -18.66 -11.37
N THR A 297 17.33 -19.66 -10.66
CA THR A 297 17.61 -20.99 -11.18
C THR A 297 16.45 -21.86 -10.75
N VAL A 298 15.87 -22.58 -11.70
CA VAL A 298 14.81 -23.55 -11.38
C VAL A 298 15.42 -24.60 -10.45
N PRO A 299 14.86 -24.81 -9.24
CA PRO A 299 15.44 -25.75 -8.29
C PRO A 299 15.30 -27.19 -8.84
N ALA A 300 16.44 -27.87 -9.00
CA ALA A 300 16.47 -29.24 -9.54
C ALA A 300 16.28 -30.34 -8.47
N ARG A 301 16.45 -29.99 -7.19
CA ARG A 301 16.35 -30.93 -6.06
C ARG A 301 15.86 -30.22 -4.80
N PRO A 302 15.16 -30.91 -3.87
CA PRO A 302 14.77 -30.33 -2.60
C PRO A 302 16.02 -29.96 -1.78
N ILE A 303 16.03 -28.74 -1.23
CA ILE A 303 17.14 -28.21 -0.43
C ILE A 303 16.91 -28.51 1.07
N ILE A 304 15.67 -28.40 1.53
CA ILE A 304 15.25 -28.59 2.93
C ILE A 304 13.91 -29.33 2.94
N VAL A 305 13.75 -30.27 3.87
CA VAL A 305 12.49 -30.97 4.15
C VAL A 305 12.27 -30.90 5.67
N PHE A 306 11.09 -30.45 6.10
CA PHE A 306 10.74 -30.33 7.51
C PHE A 306 9.23 -30.43 7.73
N ASP A 307 8.83 -30.87 8.92
CA ASP A 307 7.43 -31.01 9.31
C ASP A 307 6.86 -29.66 9.78
N ALA A 308 6.07 -29.02 8.94
CA ALA A 308 5.55 -27.69 9.25
C ALA A 308 4.29 -27.74 10.14
N HIS A 309 3.30 -28.60 9.86
CA HIS A 309 2.01 -28.63 10.57
C HIS A 309 1.59 -30.04 10.97
N GLU A 310 0.74 -30.14 12.00
CA GLU A 310 0.10 -31.39 12.40
C GLU A 310 -1.13 -31.65 11.50
N GLY A 311 -0.89 -31.90 10.21
CA GLY A 311 -1.93 -32.16 9.23
C GLY A 311 -1.61 -31.57 7.85
N GLU A 312 -2.64 -31.51 7.00
CA GLU A 312 -2.50 -30.96 5.65
C GLU A 312 -2.14 -29.48 5.68
N ILE A 313 -1.17 -29.10 4.84
CA ILE A 313 -0.73 -27.73 4.64
C ILE A 313 -1.45 -27.22 3.40
N SER A 314 -2.34 -26.24 3.57
CA SER A 314 -3.16 -25.72 2.48
C SER A 314 -2.60 -24.44 1.87
N ALA A 315 -1.71 -23.74 2.58
CA ALA A 315 -1.21 -22.44 2.14
C ALA A 315 0.27 -22.23 2.47
N VAL A 316 0.99 -21.59 1.54
CA VAL A 316 2.40 -21.20 1.70
C VAL A 316 2.68 -19.89 0.99
N LYS A 317 3.35 -18.95 1.66
CA LYS A 317 3.81 -17.68 1.06
C LYS A 317 5.12 -17.18 1.68
N TRP A 318 5.98 -16.64 0.85
CA TRP A 318 7.14 -15.87 1.29
C TRP A 318 6.76 -14.44 1.61
N SER A 319 7.42 -13.86 2.62
CA SER A 319 7.39 -12.42 2.88
C SER A 319 8.12 -11.67 1.77
N PRO A 320 7.59 -10.54 1.30
CA PRO A 320 8.24 -9.73 0.26
C PRO A 320 9.42 -8.89 0.81
N VAL A 321 9.55 -8.76 2.13
CA VAL A 321 10.55 -7.88 2.77
C VAL A 321 11.62 -8.68 3.53
N ASP A 322 11.21 -9.70 4.27
CA ASP A 322 12.10 -10.54 5.08
C ASP A 322 12.21 -11.94 4.46
N GLN A 323 13.28 -12.70 4.76
CA GLN A 323 13.39 -14.14 4.44
C GLN A 323 12.51 -15.01 5.36
N VAL A 324 11.23 -14.67 5.47
CA VAL A 324 10.25 -15.41 6.28
C VAL A 324 9.28 -16.14 5.37
N LEU A 325 9.09 -17.43 5.64
CA LEU A 325 8.05 -18.25 5.03
C LEU A 325 6.87 -18.36 5.99
N ALA A 326 5.66 -18.10 5.50
CA ALA A 326 4.43 -18.39 6.22
C ALA A 326 3.75 -19.63 5.66
N THR A 327 3.30 -20.51 6.55
CA THR A 327 2.52 -21.71 6.21
C THR A 327 1.21 -21.73 6.98
N GLY A 328 0.12 -22.13 6.32
CA GLY A 328 -1.19 -22.32 6.93
C GLY A 328 -1.64 -23.78 6.79
N GLY A 329 -2.15 -24.36 7.88
CA GLY A 329 -2.50 -25.78 7.94
C GLY A 329 -3.85 -26.08 8.59
N GLN A 330 -4.24 -27.36 8.49
CA GLN A 330 -5.44 -27.92 9.12
C GLN A 330 -5.37 -27.94 10.66
N ASP A 331 -4.18 -27.81 11.24
CA ASP A 331 -3.97 -27.62 12.69
C ASP A 331 -4.50 -26.26 13.21
N ARG A 332 -5.10 -25.45 12.32
CA ARG A 332 -5.76 -24.16 12.56
C ARG A 332 -4.78 -23.03 12.90
N LYS A 333 -3.53 -23.18 12.52
CA LYS A 333 -2.46 -22.24 12.83
C LYS A 333 -1.84 -21.69 11.55
N VAL A 334 -1.35 -20.45 11.62
CA VAL A 334 -0.35 -19.96 10.67
C VAL A 334 1.01 -19.96 11.37
N LYS A 335 2.00 -20.61 10.79
CA LYS A 335 3.37 -20.67 11.31
C LYS A 335 4.29 -19.83 10.45
N LEU A 336 5.21 -19.12 11.10
CA LEU A 336 6.25 -18.33 10.46
C LEU A 336 7.59 -19.03 10.64
N TRP A 337 8.35 -19.12 9.55
CA TRP A 337 9.62 -19.83 9.49
C TRP A 337 10.70 -18.90 8.99
N ASP A 338 11.85 -18.91 9.66
CA ASP A 338 13.09 -18.35 9.14
C ASP A 338 13.84 -19.47 8.41
N ILE A 339 14.16 -19.24 7.14
CA ILE A 339 14.84 -20.22 6.31
C ILE A 339 16.21 -19.66 5.98
N SER A 340 17.21 -20.06 6.76
CA SER A 340 18.59 -19.66 6.56
C SER A 340 19.50 -20.89 6.48
N LYS A 341 20.46 -20.85 5.54
CA LYS A 341 21.60 -21.78 5.43
C LYS A 341 21.26 -23.29 5.56
N GLY A 342 20.12 -23.73 5.02
CA GLY A 342 19.76 -25.15 4.95
C GLY A 342 18.90 -25.67 6.11
N THR A 343 18.47 -24.80 7.03
CA THR A 343 17.57 -25.15 8.13
C THR A 343 16.34 -24.25 8.15
N ALA A 344 15.19 -24.81 8.53
CA ALA A 344 13.96 -24.06 8.76
C ALA A 344 13.71 -23.96 10.26
N GLU A 345 13.79 -22.75 10.80
CA GLU A 345 13.56 -22.46 12.21
C GLU A 345 12.20 -21.80 12.42
N SER A 346 11.47 -22.19 13.47
CA SER A 346 10.18 -21.58 13.79
C SER A 346 10.39 -20.18 14.37
N ARG A 347 9.99 -19.14 13.62
CA ARG A 347 10.05 -17.73 14.03
C ARG A 347 8.82 -17.30 14.84
N GLY A 348 7.66 -17.88 14.60
CA GLY A 348 6.44 -17.45 15.27
C GLY A 348 5.20 -18.27 14.97
N LEU A 349 4.21 -18.14 15.85
CA LEU A 349 2.94 -18.86 15.76
C LEU A 349 1.76 -17.90 15.86
N LEU A 350 0.91 -17.93 14.85
CA LEU A 350 -0.30 -17.12 14.77
C LEU A 350 -1.51 -18.01 15.01
N VAL A 351 -2.20 -17.75 16.12
CA VAL A 351 -3.35 -18.51 16.60
C VAL A 351 -4.63 -17.68 16.56
N GLY A 352 -5.78 -18.37 16.62
CA GLY A 352 -7.10 -17.75 16.73
C GLY A 352 -8.12 -18.22 15.70
N SER A 353 -7.70 -18.98 14.68
CA SER A 353 -8.60 -19.62 13.71
C SER A 353 -9.30 -20.84 14.33
N ASN A 354 -10.58 -21.02 14.04
CA ASN A 354 -11.37 -22.15 14.56
C ASN A 354 -11.41 -23.36 13.62
N ALA A 355 -10.95 -23.20 12.37
CA ALA A 355 -10.80 -24.25 11.38
C ALA A 355 -9.47 -24.10 10.60
N GLY A 356 -9.22 -25.03 9.67
CA GLY A 356 -8.00 -25.04 8.87
C GLY A 356 -7.80 -23.75 8.07
N VAL A 357 -6.55 -23.28 8.02
CA VAL A 357 -6.20 -22.06 7.29
C VAL A 357 -5.95 -22.41 5.83
N MET A 358 -6.79 -21.90 4.94
CA MET A 358 -6.80 -22.26 3.51
C MET A 358 -5.93 -21.37 2.64
N SER A 359 -5.69 -20.13 3.07
CA SER A 359 -4.85 -19.19 2.32
C SER A 359 -4.15 -18.23 3.28
N VAL A 360 -2.91 -17.85 2.92
CA VAL A 360 -2.12 -16.84 3.64
C VAL A 360 -1.59 -15.82 2.64
N SER A 361 -1.53 -14.55 3.02
CA SER A 361 -0.92 -13.49 2.22
C SER A 361 -0.23 -12.47 3.13
N PHE A 362 0.98 -12.06 2.73
CA PHE A 362 1.65 -10.92 3.35
C PHE A 362 1.13 -9.61 2.77
N ASP A 363 1.20 -8.56 3.59
CA ASP A 363 1.05 -7.18 3.14
C ASP A 363 2.23 -6.78 2.23
N THR A 364 1.91 -6.23 1.06
CA THR A 364 2.89 -5.78 0.07
C THR A 364 3.54 -4.44 0.44
N CYS A 365 2.91 -3.62 1.30
CA CYS A 365 3.43 -2.28 1.66
C CYS A 365 4.51 -2.28 2.77
N GLY A 366 5.07 -3.42 3.13
CA GLY A 366 6.12 -3.49 4.14
C GLY A 366 6.17 -4.77 4.96
N GLY A 367 5.39 -5.80 4.61
CA GLY A 367 5.45 -7.11 5.28
C GLY A 367 5.02 -7.09 6.75
N THR A 368 4.40 -6.00 7.23
CA THR A 368 4.08 -5.80 8.65
C THR A 368 2.92 -6.68 9.10
N PHE A 369 2.01 -7.02 8.19
CA PHE A 369 0.81 -7.79 8.48
C PHE A 369 0.75 -9.05 7.63
N ILE A 370 0.11 -10.08 8.20
CA ILE A 370 -0.30 -11.28 7.51
C ILE A 370 -1.80 -11.43 7.58
N LEU A 371 -2.40 -11.79 6.45
CA LEU A 371 -3.80 -12.12 6.34
C LEU A 371 -3.93 -13.63 6.13
N GLY A 372 -4.81 -14.28 6.90
CA GLY A 372 -5.12 -15.69 6.76
C GLY A 372 -6.61 -15.91 6.65
N ALA A 373 -7.03 -16.60 5.59
CA ALA A 373 -8.40 -17.01 5.37
C ALA A 373 -8.59 -18.43 5.89
N SER A 374 -9.58 -18.63 6.74
CA SER A 374 -9.85 -19.90 7.41
C SER A 374 -11.20 -20.46 7.00
N ASN A 375 -11.33 -21.79 7.05
CA ASN A 375 -12.55 -22.50 6.71
C ASN A 375 -13.68 -22.32 7.77
N ASP A 376 -13.45 -21.49 8.79
CA ASP A 376 -14.46 -21.08 9.78
C ASP A 376 -15.25 -19.85 9.32
N PHE A 377 -15.25 -19.59 8.01
CA PHE A 377 -15.87 -18.42 7.37
C PHE A 377 -15.33 -17.08 7.88
N ALA A 378 -14.12 -17.06 8.42
CA ALA A 378 -13.49 -15.84 8.89
C ALA A 378 -12.08 -15.66 8.35
N THR A 379 -11.75 -14.40 8.11
CA THR A 379 -10.40 -13.95 7.75
C THR A 379 -9.82 -13.17 8.91
N ARG A 380 -8.55 -13.42 9.21
CA ARG A 380 -7.84 -12.82 10.34
C ARG A 380 -6.58 -12.13 9.86
N VAL A 381 -6.27 -11.01 10.51
CA VAL A 381 -5.06 -10.24 10.27
C VAL A 381 -4.21 -10.26 11.53
N TRP A 382 -2.95 -10.65 11.40
CA TRP A 382 -1.97 -10.63 12.47
C TRP A 382 -0.83 -9.68 12.13
N GLY A 383 -0.22 -9.07 13.14
CA GLY A 383 1.08 -8.41 12.98
C GLY A 383 2.20 -9.46 12.96
N VAL A 384 3.15 -9.32 12.03
CA VAL A 384 4.26 -10.29 11.86
C VAL A 384 5.27 -10.17 13.00
N ASN A 385 5.57 -8.94 13.45
CA ASN A 385 6.58 -8.69 14.48
C ASN A 385 6.08 -8.94 15.91
N ASP A 386 4.81 -8.62 16.18
CA ASP A 386 4.23 -8.80 17.51
C ASP A 386 3.42 -10.10 17.63
N GLN A 387 3.18 -10.81 16.53
CA GLN A 387 2.46 -12.08 16.45
C GLN A 387 1.04 -12.01 17.04
N ARG A 388 0.46 -10.80 17.09
CA ARG A 388 -0.86 -10.56 17.70
C ARG A 388 -1.92 -10.42 16.64
N LEU A 389 -3.10 -11.00 16.93
CA LEU A 389 -4.31 -10.80 16.16
C LEU A 389 -4.72 -9.32 16.24
N LYS A 390 -4.89 -8.68 15.08
CA LYS A 390 -5.29 -7.27 14.96
C LYS A 390 -6.77 -7.13 14.67
N VAL A 391 -7.29 -7.92 13.73
CA VAL A 391 -8.71 -7.89 13.33
C VAL A 391 -9.15 -9.28 12.89
N GLY A 392 -10.37 -9.68 13.25
CA GLY A 392 -11.08 -10.83 12.69
C GLY A 392 -12.33 -10.36 11.96
N PHE A 393 -12.44 -10.66 10.66
CA PHE A 393 -13.62 -10.36 9.85
C PHE A 393 -14.37 -11.67 9.60
N LEU A 394 -15.68 -11.67 9.85
CA LEU A 394 -16.59 -12.74 9.43
C LEU A 394 -17.01 -12.45 7.97
N ILE A 395 -16.81 -13.43 7.09
CA ILE A 395 -17.36 -13.40 5.73
C ILE A 395 -18.73 -14.07 5.83
N ASN A 396 -19.80 -13.27 5.83
CA ASN A 396 -21.19 -13.76 5.81
C ASN A 396 -21.63 -14.14 4.40
#